data_AF-A0A316E4E9-F1
#
_entry.id   AF-A0A316E4E9-F1
#
_cell.length_a   1.000
_cell.length_b   1.000
_cell.length_c   1.000
_cell.angle_alpha   90.00
_cell.angle_beta   90.00
_cell.angle_gamma   90.00
#
_symmetry.space_group_name_H-M   'P 1'
#
loop_
_entity.id
_entity.type
_entity.pdbx_description
1 polymer ?
#
loop_
_entity_poly.entity_id
_entity_poly.type
_entity_poly.pdbx_seq_one_letter_code
_entity_poly.pdbx_strand_id
1 'polypeptide(L)'
;MNTITLTYYCKSPGTRKKRKHYPFFLVMAFVTGFFAIVLFLMLLMSATSPVQDNVYVNDVRVPQKTLNQLSSYYNIKVVSGSYWYDKYTGAWGLKGGPGLGFVLPNMPFNGTLKANASNGNTNVFVNNRELHWKDVAYLQQFFKVIPGRYWVDAQGNGGYEGQYASFNLYQLAKQSGTSFYRNSYTGIGSGSSGGTSYVIGKDFSVIVD
;
A
#
# COMPACT_ATOMS: atom_id res chain seq x y z
N MET A 1 -29.60 -56.98 -2.40
CA MET A 1 -29.58 -56.35 -3.75
C MET A 1 -30.13 -54.94 -3.62
N ASN A 2 -29.25 -53.97 -3.36
CA ASN A 2 -29.66 -52.60 -3.05
C ASN A 2 -29.88 -51.85 -4.36
N THR A 3 -31.10 -51.45 -4.67
CA THR A 3 -31.47 -50.74 -5.91
C THR A 3 -32.22 -49.47 -5.53
N ILE A 4 -31.80 -48.32 -6.06
CA ILE A 4 -32.49 -47.04 -5.82
C ILE A 4 -33.49 -46.81 -6.95
N THR A 5 -34.75 -46.55 -6.61
CA THR A 5 -35.82 -46.29 -7.57
C THR A 5 -36.06 -44.78 -7.68
N LEU A 6 -35.58 -44.15 -8.77
CA LEU A 6 -35.90 -42.76 -9.08
C LEU A 6 -37.16 -42.70 -9.96
N THR A 7 -38.21 -42.06 -9.45
CA THR A 7 -39.47 -41.83 -10.19
C THR A 7 -39.49 -40.38 -10.67
N TYR A 8 -39.32 -40.15 -11.97
CA TYR A 8 -39.48 -38.82 -12.56
C TYR A 8 -40.95 -38.58 -12.96
N TYR A 9 -41.48 -37.37 -12.69
CA TYR A 9 -42.83 -36.96 -13.07
C TYR A 9 -42.80 -36.24 -14.42
N CYS A 10 -43.47 -36.78 -15.43
CA CYS A 10 -43.84 -36.06 -16.64
C CYS A 10 -45.35 -35.82 -16.62
N LYS A 11 -45.78 -34.56 -16.69
CA LYS A 11 -47.19 -34.14 -16.62
C LYS A 11 -47.84 -34.33 -17.99
N SER A 12 -48.35 -35.53 -18.28
CA SER A 12 -49.34 -35.73 -19.35
C SER A 12 -50.23 -36.96 -19.05
N PRO A 13 -51.56 -36.86 -19.16
CA PRO A 13 -52.47 -37.93 -18.76
C PRO A 13 -52.56 -39.00 -19.85
N GLY A 14 -52.04 -40.20 -19.57
CA GLY A 14 -52.36 -41.40 -20.38
C GLY A 14 -51.27 -42.48 -20.55
N THR A 15 -50.01 -42.23 -20.20
CA THR A 15 -48.93 -43.21 -20.48
C THR A 15 -48.60 -44.11 -19.29
N ARG A 16 -48.66 -45.43 -19.47
CA ARG A 16 -48.21 -46.45 -18.48
C ARG A 16 -46.78 -46.14 -17.99
N LYS A 17 -46.61 -46.06 -16.67
CA LYS A 17 -45.31 -45.88 -16.00
C LYS A 17 -44.36 -47.06 -16.33
N LYS A 18 -43.37 -46.84 -17.19
CA LYS A 18 -42.24 -47.78 -17.35
C LYS A 18 -41.17 -47.45 -16.31
N ARG A 19 -41.00 -48.34 -15.32
CA ARG A 19 -39.94 -48.24 -14.30
C ARG A 19 -38.63 -48.77 -14.89
N LYS A 20 -37.64 -47.90 -15.12
CA LYS A 20 -36.27 -48.32 -15.45
C LYS A 20 -35.51 -48.55 -14.14
N HIS A 21 -34.99 -49.76 -13.95
CA HIS A 21 -34.16 -50.12 -12.81
C HIS A 21 -32.70 -49.97 -13.21
N TYR A 22 -31.96 -49.14 -12.48
CA TYR A 22 -30.52 -48.99 -12.67
C TYR A 22 -29.78 -49.70 -11.54
N PRO A 23 -28.73 -50.48 -11.83
CA PRO A 23 -27.93 -51.08 -10.79
C PRO A 23 -27.21 -49.99 -9.99
N PHE A 24 -27.17 -50.13 -8.67
CA PHE A 24 -26.60 -49.15 -7.72
C PHE A 24 -25.16 -48.77 -8.07
N PHE A 25 -24.37 -49.70 -8.59
CA PHE A 25 -23.00 -49.46 -9.08
C PHE A 25 -22.94 -48.40 -10.20
N LEU A 26 -23.93 -48.35 -11.09
CA LEU A 26 -23.96 -47.38 -12.19
C LEU A 26 -24.20 -45.96 -11.66
N VAL A 27 -25.13 -45.81 -10.70
CA VAL A 27 -25.46 -44.53 -10.07
C VAL A 27 -24.27 -44.00 -9.25
N MET A 28 -23.59 -44.88 -8.51
CA MET A 28 -22.40 -44.51 -7.72
C MET A 28 -21.22 -44.09 -8.60
N ALA A 29 -21.01 -44.73 -9.75
CA ALA A 29 -19.96 -44.34 -10.71
C ALA A 29 -20.16 -42.93 -11.29
N PHE A 30 -21.42 -42.50 -11.49
CA PHE A 30 -21.72 -41.13 -11.91
C PHE A 30 -21.47 -40.11 -10.78
N VAL A 31 -21.80 -40.45 -9.53
CA VAL A 31 -21.60 -39.57 -8.38
C VAL A 31 -20.11 -39.37 -8.10
N THR A 32 -19.31 -40.44 -8.10
CA THR A 32 -17.85 -40.34 -7.89
C THR A 32 -17.15 -39.66 -9.05
N GLY A 33 -17.56 -39.92 -10.29
CA GLY A 33 -17.05 -39.23 -11.48
C GLY A 33 -17.35 -37.73 -11.46
N PHE A 34 -18.55 -37.33 -11.04
CA PHE A 34 -18.92 -35.92 -10.91
C PHE A 34 -18.09 -35.19 -9.83
N PHE A 35 -17.90 -35.81 -8.65
CA PHE A 35 -17.03 -35.24 -7.61
C PHE A 35 -15.57 -35.14 -8.05
N ALA A 36 -15.05 -36.13 -8.78
CA ALA A 36 -13.70 -36.08 -9.34
C ALA A 36 -13.54 -34.95 -10.38
N ILE A 37 -14.56 -34.72 -11.22
CA ILE A 37 -14.58 -33.63 -12.20
C ILE A 37 -14.67 -32.27 -11.50
N VAL A 38 -15.51 -32.12 -10.47
CA VAL A 38 -15.61 -30.88 -9.69
C VAL A 38 -14.30 -30.60 -8.93
N LEU A 39 -13.69 -31.62 -8.33
CA LEU A 39 -12.40 -31.50 -7.66
C LEU A 39 -11.28 -31.14 -8.66
N PHE A 40 -11.28 -31.74 -9.84
CA PHE A 40 -10.33 -31.43 -10.92
C PHE A 40 -10.53 -30.01 -11.47
N LEU A 41 -11.78 -29.56 -11.64
CA LEU A 41 -12.12 -28.18 -12.01
C LEU A 41 -11.70 -27.19 -10.92
N MET A 42 -11.91 -27.50 -9.63
CA MET A 42 -11.43 -26.68 -8.53
C MET A 42 -9.89 -26.62 -8.47
N LEU A 43 -9.21 -27.71 -8.80
CA LEU A 43 -7.74 -27.75 -8.88
C LEU A 43 -7.21 -26.86 -10.02
N LEU A 44 -7.92 -26.79 -11.15
CA LEU A 44 -7.60 -25.91 -12.27
C LEU A 44 -7.82 -24.41 -11.96
N MET A 45 -8.69 -24.07 -11.00
CA MET A 45 -8.94 -22.68 -10.60
C MET A 45 -7.92 -22.10 -9.61
N SER A 46 -6.92 -22.88 -9.18
CA SER A 46 -5.90 -22.43 -8.22
C SER A 46 -4.73 -21.65 -8.86
N ALA A 47 -4.78 -21.37 -10.16
CA ALA A 47 -3.79 -20.56 -10.85
C ALA A 47 -4.13 -19.06 -10.79
N THR A 48 -4.33 -18.50 -9.60
CA THR A 48 -4.27 -17.03 -9.46
C THR A 48 -2.81 -16.63 -9.53
N SER A 49 -2.38 -16.14 -10.70
CA SER A 49 -1.10 -15.44 -10.86
C SER A 49 -0.96 -14.43 -9.71
N PRO A 50 0.20 -14.34 -9.03
CA PRO A 50 0.39 -13.30 -8.02
C PRO A 50 0.12 -11.96 -8.71
N VAL A 51 -0.86 -11.20 -8.18
CA VAL A 51 -1.14 -9.84 -8.64
C VAL A 51 0.19 -9.09 -8.54
N GLN A 52 0.76 -8.78 -9.70
CA GLN A 52 2.03 -8.09 -9.77
C GLN A 52 1.78 -6.64 -9.42
N ASP A 53 2.07 -6.27 -8.18
CA ASP A 53 1.90 -4.90 -7.73
C ASP A 53 2.90 -4.01 -8.49
N ASN A 54 2.37 -3.12 -9.33
CA ASN A 54 3.16 -2.20 -10.14
C ASN A 54 3.51 -0.98 -9.29
N VAL A 55 4.49 -1.16 -8.40
CA VAL A 55 5.01 -0.12 -7.53
C VAL A 55 6.29 0.46 -8.12
N TYR A 56 6.32 1.79 -8.25
CA TYR A 56 7.49 2.55 -8.63
C TYR A 56 7.84 3.51 -7.51
N VAL A 57 9.11 3.55 -7.12
CA VAL A 57 9.64 4.52 -6.16
C VAL A 57 10.80 5.22 -6.83
N ASN A 58 10.79 6.56 -6.85
CA ASN A 58 11.83 7.37 -7.50
C ASN A 58 12.07 6.95 -8.97
N ASP A 59 10.98 6.68 -9.69
CA ASP A 59 10.95 6.20 -11.08
C ASP A 59 11.59 4.81 -11.34
N VAL A 60 11.94 4.08 -10.28
CA VAL A 60 12.45 2.71 -10.39
C VAL A 60 11.38 1.72 -9.92
N ARG A 61 11.16 0.67 -10.71
CA ARG A 61 10.23 -0.40 -10.35
C ARG A 61 10.75 -1.14 -9.12
N VAL A 62 9.92 -1.27 -8.08
CA VAL A 62 10.26 -2.03 -6.89
C VAL A 62 10.10 -3.53 -7.18
N PRO A 63 11.12 -4.37 -6.96
CA PRO A 63 11.00 -5.81 -7.13
C PRO A 63 9.94 -6.42 -6.19
N GLN A 64 9.19 -7.41 -6.66
CA GLN A 64 8.17 -8.08 -5.84
C GLN A 64 8.79 -8.71 -4.58
N LYS A 65 10.03 -9.20 -4.67
CA LYS A 65 10.79 -9.69 -3.52
C LYS A 65 10.93 -8.61 -2.43
N THR A 66 11.27 -7.39 -2.81
CA THR A 66 11.38 -6.25 -1.89
C THR A 66 10.02 -5.92 -1.29
N LEU A 67 8.96 -5.85 -2.10
CA LEU A 67 7.60 -5.62 -1.60
C LEU A 67 7.17 -6.68 -0.58
N ASN A 68 7.42 -7.96 -0.86
CA ASN A 68 7.10 -9.05 0.05
C ASN A 68 7.91 -8.95 1.36
N GLN A 69 9.20 -8.61 1.28
CA GLN A 69 10.03 -8.40 2.47
C GLN A 69 9.51 -7.23 3.32
N LEU A 70 9.12 -6.13 2.68
CA LEU A 70 8.53 -4.98 3.37
C LEU A 70 7.22 -5.35 4.05
N SER A 71 6.34 -6.09 3.35
CA SER A 71 5.08 -6.57 3.92
C SER A 71 5.30 -7.50 5.10
N SER A 72 6.26 -8.43 5.02
CA SER A 72 6.53 -9.38 6.11
C SER A 72 7.20 -8.73 7.31
N TYR A 73 8.13 -7.79 7.11
CA TYR A 73 8.91 -7.21 8.20
C TYR A 73 8.20 -6.05 8.89
N TYR A 74 7.54 -5.18 8.11
CA TYR A 74 6.88 -3.97 8.64
C TYR A 74 5.36 -4.09 8.72
N ASN A 75 4.78 -5.23 8.33
CA ASN A 75 3.32 -5.44 8.24
C ASN A 75 2.61 -4.36 7.40
N ILE A 76 3.27 -3.88 6.33
CA ILE A 76 2.74 -2.84 5.45
C ILE A 76 2.29 -3.43 4.12
N LYS A 77 1.13 -3.01 3.61
CA LYS A 77 0.72 -3.30 2.23
C LYS A 77 0.99 -2.09 1.35
N VAL A 78 1.97 -2.19 0.45
CA VAL A 78 2.24 -1.14 -0.53
C VAL A 78 1.24 -1.28 -1.68
N VAL A 79 0.45 -0.23 -1.92
CA VAL A 79 -0.50 -0.20 -3.02
C VAL A 79 0.25 0.04 -4.34
N SER A 80 -0.21 -0.57 -5.42
CA SER A 80 0.28 -0.28 -6.78
C SER A 80 0.19 1.22 -7.08
N GLY A 81 1.27 1.79 -7.62
CA GLY A 81 1.35 3.24 -7.85
C GLY A 81 2.77 3.74 -8.09
N SER A 82 2.88 5.02 -8.41
CA SER A 82 4.16 5.73 -8.53
C SER A 82 4.33 6.68 -7.37
N TYR A 83 5.44 6.53 -6.65
CA TYR A 83 5.77 7.25 -5.43
C TYR A 83 7.13 7.91 -5.55
N TRP A 84 7.32 8.96 -4.76
CA TRP A 84 8.64 9.48 -4.44
C TRP A 84 8.98 9.15 -2.99
N TYR A 85 10.27 8.96 -2.73
CA TYR A 85 10.77 8.65 -1.41
C TYR A 85 12.09 9.37 -1.17
N ASP A 86 12.17 10.07 -0.04
CA ASP A 86 13.38 10.66 0.48
C ASP A 86 14.04 9.72 1.48
N LYS A 87 15.21 9.18 1.11
CA LYS A 87 15.96 8.26 1.96
C LYS A 87 16.53 8.91 3.23
N TYR A 88 16.75 10.23 3.22
CA TYR A 88 17.39 10.92 4.34
C TYR A 88 16.43 11.15 5.48
N THR A 89 15.21 11.59 5.16
CA THR A 89 14.16 11.86 6.16
C THR A 89 13.17 10.72 6.33
N GLY A 90 13.06 9.84 5.34
CA GLY A 90 12.00 8.85 5.26
C GLY A 90 10.68 9.40 4.71
N ALA A 91 10.63 10.68 4.29
CA ALA A 91 9.43 11.29 3.73
C ALA A 91 9.01 10.60 2.42
N TRP A 92 7.71 10.45 2.19
CA TRP A 92 7.19 9.88 0.96
C TRP A 92 5.87 10.52 0.53
N GLY A 93 5.53 10.34 -0.75
CA GLY A 93 4.28 10.78 -1.33
C GLY A 93 4.04 10.18 -2.71
N LEU A 94 2.87 10.46 -3.30
CA LEU A 94 2.60 10.10 -4.69
C LEU A 94 3.45 10.95 -5.63
N LYS A 95 3.91 10.36 -6.74
CA LYS A 95 4.62 11.07 -7.79
C LYS A 95 3.78 12.28 -8.26
N GLY A 96 4.39 13.45 -8.26
CA GLY A 96 3.76 14.72 -8.61
C GLY A 96 2.84 15.30 -7.53
N GLY A 97 2.86 14.75 -6.31
CA GLY A 97 2.03 15.19 -5.19
C GLY A 97 2.83 15.64 -3.96
N PRO A 98 2.15 16.22 -2.95
CA PRO A 98 2.75 16.64 -1.68
C PRO A 98 3.20 15.45 -0.82
N GLY A 99 3.88 15.75 0.28
CA GLY A 99 4.18 14.79 1.33
C GLY A 99 2.91 14.13 1.87
N LEU A 100 2.91 12.81 1.93
CA LEU A 100 1.82 12.03 2.53
C LEU A 100 2.19 11.50 3.91
N GLY A 101 3.48 11.34 4.20
CA GLY A 101 3.94 10.95 5.52
C GLY A 101 5.42 10.60 5.53
N PHE A 102 5.81 9.89 6.57
CA PHE A 102 7.15 9.40 6.79
C PHE A 102 7.11 7.89 7.01
N VAL A 103 8.11 7.19 6.50
CA VAL A 103 8.47 5.82 6.87
C VAL A 103 9.91 5.82 7.36
N LEU A 104 10.47 4.65 7.67
CA LEU A 104 11.87 4.58 8.07
C LEU A 104 12.80 5.21 7.01
N PRO A 105 13.84 5.95 7.43
CA PRO A 105 14.89 6.42 6.54
C PRO A 105 15.72 5.24 6.02
N ASN A 106 16.43 5.45 4.92
CA ASN A 106 17.32 4.46 4.29
C ASN A 106 16.66 3.11 3.95
N MET A 107 15.36 3.12 3.62
CA MET A 107 14.69 1.94 3.07
C MET A 107 15.39 1.50 1.78
N PRO A 108 15.40 0.18 1.48
CA PRO A 108 16.14 -0.39 0.34
C PRO A 108 15.41 -0.17 -1.00
N PHE A 109 14.98 1.07 -1.25
CA PHE A 109 14.43 1.50 -2.51
C PHE A 109 15.58 1.99 -3.42
N ASN A 110 15.53 1.55 -4.67
CA ASN A 110 16.48 1.98 -5.68
C ASN A 110 16.04 3.32 -6.29
N GLY A 111 16.99 4.01 -6.92
CA GLY A 111 16.72 5.28 -7.63
C GLY A 111 17.04 6.53 -6.81
N THR A 112 17.16 7.64 -7.52
CA THR A 112 17.50 8.95 -6.95
C THR A 112 16.26 9.82 -6.88
N LEU A 113 16.04 10.46 -5.73
CA LEU A 113 14.96 11.42 -5.58
C LEU A 113 15.17 12.60 -6.53
N LYS A 114 14.22 12.81 -7.44
CA LYS A 114 14.28 13.88 -8.45
C LYS A 114 13.75 15.21 -7.91
N ALA A 115 14.26 16.30 -8.47
CA ALA A 115 13.78 17.65 -8.15
C ALA A 115 12.29 17.84 -8.40
N ASN A 116 11.79 17.36 -9.53
CA ASN A 116 10.38 17.47 -9.89
C ASN A 116 9.49 16.37 -9.29
N ALA A 117 9.98 15.57 -8.33
CA ALA A 117 9.28 14.40 -7.83
C ALA A 117 7.90 14.70 -7.22
N SER A 118 7.72 15.89 -6.63
CA SER A 118 6.46 16.35 -6.03
C SER A 118 5.75 17.43 -6.85
N ASN A 119 6.15 17.69 -8.10
CA ASN A 119 5.60 18.75 -8.94
C ASN A 119 5.55 20.11 -8.20
N GLY A 120 6.64 20.46 -7.53
CA GLY A 120 6.79 21.72 -6.82
C GLY A 120 6.84 22.90 -7.78
N ASN A 121 6.48 24.07 -7.26
CA ASN A 121 6.56 25.37 -7.94
C ASN A 121 6.93 26.49 -6.95
N THR A 122 7.72 26.12 -5.94
CA THR A 122 7.97 26.96 -4.74
C THR A 122 9.38 27.49 -4.69
N ASN A 123 10.30 26.96 -5.52
CA ASN A 123 11.74 27.20 -5.43
C ASN A 123 12.34 26.85 -4.05
N VAL A 124 11.64 26.05 -3.24
CA VAL A 124 12.14 25.51 -1.98
C VAL A 124 12.50 24.05 -2.21
N PHE A 125 13.76 23.70 -2.04
CA PHE A 125 14.25 22.34 -2.25
C PHE A 125 14.67 21.73 -0.91
N VAL A 126 14.29 20.48 -0.67
CA VAL A 126 14.79 19.67 0.45
C VAL A 126 15.30 18.35 -0.10
N ASN A 127 16.55 18.01 0.19
CA ASN A 127 17.18 16.75 -0.22
C ASN A 127 16.99 16.47 -1.73
N ASN A 128 17.29 17.49 -2.54
CA ASN A 128 17.10 17.51 -3.98
C ASN A 128 15.66 17.60 -4.50
N ARG A 129 14.60 17.45 -3.68
CA ARG A 129 13.20 17.55 -4.12
C ARG A 129 12.66 18.98 -3.97
N GLU A 130 12.05 19.52 -5.02
CA GLU A 130 11.30 20.78 -4.92
C GLU A 130 9.97 20.56 -4.20
N LEU A 131 9.80 21.22 -3.06
CA LEU A 131 8.62 21.08 -2.22
C LEU A 131 7.36 21.53 -2.95
N HIS A 132 6.30 20.74 -2.78
CA HIS A 132 4.97 21.12 -3.24
C HIS A 132 4.44 22.29 -2.39
N TRP A 133 3.60 23.16 -2.95
CA TRP A 133 3.09 24.34 -2.24
C TRP A 133 2.41 24.01 -0.91
N LYS A 134 1.75 22.85 -0.82
CA LYS A 134 1.15 22.33 0.43
C LYS A 134 2.19 22.02 1.50
N ASP A 135 3.34 21.47 1.12
CA ASP A 135 4.44 21.17 2.05
C ASP A 135 5.01 22.48 2.61
N VAL A 136 5.24 23.47 1.74
CA VAL A 136 5.72 24.80 2.14
C VAL A 136 4.72 25.51 3.06
N ALA A 137 3.43 25.50 2.70
CA ALA A 137 2.39 26.09 3.52
C ALA A 137 2.29 25.44 4.90
N TYR A 138 2.51 24.12 5.00
CA TYR A 138 2.56 23.42 6.27
C TYR A 138 3.79 23.82 7.10
N LEU A 139 4.99 23.84 6.50
CA LEU A 139 6.23 24.24 7.17
C LEU A 139 6.17 25.70 7.66
N GLN A 140 5.50 26.58 6.91
CA GLN A 140 5.29 27.99 7.26
C GLN A 140 4.48 28.19 8.56
N GLN A 141 3.78 27.16 9.05
CA GLN A 141 3.08 27.22 10.35
C GLN A 141 4.07 27.21 11.54
N PHE A 142 5.28 26.70 11.33
CA PHE A 142 6.27 26.44 12.39
C PHE A 142 7.47 27.39 12.32
N PHE A 143 7.86 27.79 11.11
CA PHE A 143 8.98 28.70 10.89
C PHE A 143 8.88 29.38 9.53
N LYS A 144 9.65 30.46 9.35
CA LYS A 144 9.71 31.17 8.07
C LYS A 144 10.49 30.34 7.04
N VAL A 145 9.79 29.79 6.05
CA VAL A 145 10.39 29.13 4.88
C VAL A 145 10.77 30.17 3.84
N ILE A 146 12.04 30.18 3.43
CA ILE A 146 12.58 31.06 2.39
C ILE A 146 12.91 30.19 1.16
N PRO A 147 12.67 30.66 -0.08
CA PRO A 147 13.14 29.96 -1.28
C PRO A 147 14.66 29.70 -1.23
N GLY A 148 15.07 28.50 -1.58
CA GLY A 148 16.44 28.04 -1.41
C GLY A 148 16.55 26.52 -1.42
N ARG A 149 17.78 26.03 -1.30
CA ARG A 149 18.07 24.59 -1.25
C ARG A 149 18.56 24.20 0.13
N TYR A 150 17.91 23.20 0.70
CA TYR A 150 18.11 22.73 2.06
C TYR A 150 18.40 21.24 2.07
N TRP A 151 19.16 20.82 3.08
CA TRP A 151 19.28 19.42 3.45
C TRP A 151 18.58 19.20 4.80
N VAL A 152 17.98 18.02 4.98
CA VAL A 152 17.36 17.60 6.23
C VAL A 152 17.66 16.12 6.47
N ASP A 153 18.05 15.75 7.68
CA ASP A 153 18.29 14.37 8.09
C ASP A 153 17.09 13.73 8.81
N ALA A 154 17.22 12.45 9.16
CA ALA A 154 16.17 11.69 9.85
C ALA A 154 15.86 12.22 11.26
N GLN A 155 16.83 12.88 11.90
CA GLN A 155 16.71 13.49 13.22
C GLN A 155 16.08 14.89 13.15
N GLY A 156 15.68 15.32 11.94
CA GLY A 156 15.07 16.61 11.69
C GLY A 156 16.07 17.76 11.68
N ASN A 157 17.37 17.51 11.80
CA ASN A 157 18.37 18.57 11.65
C ASN A 157 18.41 18.97 10.18
N GLY A 158 18.55 20.26 9.93
CA GLY A 158 18.70 20.77 8.58
C GLY A 158 19.37 22.11 8.50
N GLY A 159 19.73 22.47 7.28
CA GLY A 159 20.40 23.71 6.94
C GLY A 159 20.41 23.92 5.45
N TYR A 160 21.02 25.02 5.01
CA TYR A 160 21.26 25.24 3.58
C TYR A 160 22.23 24.18 3.04
N GLU A 161 22.03 23.74 1.79
CA GLU A 161 22.95 22.83 1.11
C GLU A 161 24.40 23.36 1.21
N GLY A 162 25.32 22.53 1.70
CA GLY A 162 26.73 22.91 1.90
C GLY A 162 27.06 23.66 3.19
N GLN A 163 26.08 23.88 4.08
CA GLN A 163 26.28 24.52 5.39
C GLN A 163 26.02 23.54 6.55
N TYR A 164 26.54 23.85 7.74
CA TYR A 164 26.21 23.11 8.97
C TYR A 164 24.72 23.23 9.31
N ALA A 165 24.24 22.31 10.15
CA ALA A 165 22.86 22.32 10.62
C ALA A 165 22.57 23.66 11.33
N SER A 166 21.52 24.36 10.88
CA SER A 166 21.10 25.65 11.41
C SER A 166 19.73 25.59 12.11
N PHE A 167 18.98 24.50 11.92
CA PHE A 167 17.68 24.29 12.55
C PHE A 167 17.42 22.82 12.83
N ASN A 168 16.46 22.54 13.69
CA ASN A 168 15.88 21.21 13.88
C ASN A 168 14.35 21.28 13.75
N LEU A 169 13.78 20.64 12.73
CA LEU A 169 12.35 20.68 12.41
C LEU A 169 11.49 20.10 13.53
N TYR A 170 11.96 19.06 14.23
CA TYR A 170 11.21 18.45 15.34
C TYR A 170 11.14 19.39 16.55
N GLN A 171 12.22 20.11 16.83
CA GLN A 171 12.23 21.12 17.90
C GLN A 171 11.31 22.30 17.56
N LEU A 172 11.36 22.79 16.32
CA LEU A 172 10.49 23.87 15.86
C LEU A 172 9.01 23.46 15.91
N ALA A 173 8.68 22.23 15.51
CA ALA A 173 7.32 21.70 15.60
C ALA A 173 6.81 21.54 17.04
N LYS A 174 7.68 21.16 17.97
CA LYS A 174 7.33 21.07 19.40
C LYS A 174 7.07 22.45 20.01
N GLN A 175 7.84 23.46 19.61
CA GLN A 175 7.75 24.82 20.15
C GLN A 175 6.52 25.59 19.67
N SER A 176 6.00 25.29 18.48
CA SER A 176 4.83 25.97 17.93
C SER A 176 3.49 25.54 18.56
N GLY A 177 3.49 24.52 19.43
CA GLY A 177 2.28 24.00 20.08
C GLY A 177 1.25 23.41 19.10
N THR A 178 1.62 23.16 17.85
CA THR A 178 0.67 22.69 16.83
C THR A 178 0.47 21.18 16.94
N SER A 179 -0.67 20.78 17.51
CA SER A 179 -1.15 19.40 17.51
C SER A 179 -1.49 18.95 16.09
N PHE A 180 -0.64 18.11 15.52
CA PHE A 180 -0.87 17.08 14.47
C PHE A 180 -1.99 17.32 13.44
N TYR A 181 -1.59 17.51 12.18
CA TYR A 181 -2.46 17.68 11.02
C TYR A 181 -3.08 16.34 10.58
N ARG A 182 -4.42 16.23 10.66
CA ARG A 182 -5.19 15.20 9.95
C ARG A 182 -5.61 15.75 8.59
N ASN A 183 -5.13 15.16 7.50
CA ASN A 183 -5.59 15.49 6.15
C ASN A 183 -6.98 14.85 5.92
N SER A 184 -8.02 15.68 5.83
CA SER A 184 -9.41 15.25 5.67
C SER A 184 -9.72 14.59 4.31
N TYR A 185 -8.87 14.76 3.30
CA TYR A 185 -9.04 14.15 1.97
C TYR A 185 -8.44 12.74 1.86
N THR A 186 -7.39 12.44 2.63
CA THR A 186 -6.68 11.15 2.57
C THR A 186 -6.89 10.29 3.82
N GLY A 187 -7.40 10.88 4.91
CA GLY A 187 -7.49 10.22 6.21
C GLY A 187 -6.12 10.00 6.86
N ILE A 188 -5.06 10.62 6.33
CA ILE A 188 -3.70 10.47 6.82
C ILE A 188 -3.39 11.57 7.84
N GLY A 189 -3.00 11.20 9.05
CA GLY A 189 -2.52 12.09 10.10
C GLY A 189 -1.24 11.55 10.73
N SER A 190 -0.22 12.39 10.83
CA SER A 190 0.99 12.07 11.59
C SER A 190 0.79 12.49 13.04
N GLY A 191 1.17 11.66 14.00
CA GLY A 191 1.13 11.90 15.44
C GLY A 191 2.47 11.56 16.10
N SER A 192 2.73 12.03 17.31
CA SER A 192 3.83 11.56 18.13
C SER A 192 3.35 11.40 19.57
N SER A 193 3.70 10.28 20.19
CA SER A 193 3.39 9.93 21.58
C SER A 193 4.59 9.21 22.18
N GLY A 194 5.06 9.62 23.35
CA GLY A 194 6.11 8.89 24.07
C GLY A 194 7.51 8.88 23.42
N GLY A 195 7.82 9.81 22.50
CA GLY A 195 9.11 9.86 21.77
C GLY A 195 9.04 9.28 20.36
N THR A 196 8.00 8.50 20.10
CA THR A 196 7.73 7.78 18.86
C THR A 196 6.87 8.64 17.93
N SER A 197 7.16 8.66 16.63
CA SER A 197 6.36 9.34 15.61
C SER A 197 5.60 8.29 14.79
N TYR A 198 4.31 8.48 14.55
CA TYR A 198 3.50 7.54 13.80
C TYR A 198 2.69 8.26 12.72
N VAL A 199 2.34 7.54 11.66
CA VAL A 199 1.45 8.00 10.59
C VAL A 199 0.22 7.10 10.58
N ILE A 200 -0.96 7.69 10.78
CA ILE A 200 -2.28 7.03 10.75
C ILE A 200 -2.94 7.36 9.43
N GLY A 201 -3.03 6.41 8.50
CA GLY A 201 -3.98 6.44 7.38
C GLY A 201 -5.24 5.63 7.71
N LYS A 202 -6.30 5.77 6.90
CA LYS A 202 -7.56 5.02 7.13
C LYS A 202 -7.40 3.49 7.07
N ASP A 203 -6.32 2.98 6.45
CA ASP A 203 -6.07 1.55 6.22
C ASP A 203 -4.65 1.06 6.60
N PHE A 204 -3.75 1.90 7.12
CA PHE A 204 -2.44 1.47 7.61
C PHE A 204 -1.87 2.44 8.65
N SER A 205 -1.24 1.87 9.68
CA SER A 205 -0.56 2.59 10.77
C SER A 205 0.83 1.99 10.95
N VAL A 206 1.86 2.84 10.91
CA VAL A 206 3.24 2.44 11.27
C VAL A 206 3.70 3.31 12.43
N ILE A 207 4.20 2.65 13.45
CA ILE A 207 4.79 3.22 14.67
C ILE A 207 6.30 3.30 14.43
N VAL A 208 6.90 4.50 14.56
CA VAL A 208 8.35 4.69 14.49
C VAL A 208 8.83 5.03 15.90
N ASP A 209 9.41 4.03 16.56
CA ASP A 209 9.88 4.09 17.95
C ASP A 209 10.89 5.21 18.20
#